data_AF-A0A964A0E1-F1
#
_entry.id   AF-A0A964A0E1-F1
#
_cell.length_a   1.000
_cell.length_b   1.000
_cell.length_c   1.000
_cell.angle_alpha   90.00
_cell.angle_beta   90.00
_cell.angle_gamma   90.00
#
_symmetry.space_group_name_H-M   'P 1'
#
loop_
_entity.id
_entity.type
_entity.pdbx_description
1 polymer ?
#
loop_
_entity_poly.entity_id
_entity_poly.type
_entity_poly.pdbx_seq_one_letter_code
_entity_poly.pdbx_strand_id
1 'polypeptide(L)'
;MTNYYEWITDYLSGELEEKDKQAFEAALRQDQQLADQVEAYRKTLADLSVLVELESAETELKATLEKTGRDFFLKEETPVVRMPFYRTRFFQLAAAAAVLLLIAFAVFGPKKNNLPAPVYANYAHHYPASFTVMGANEELLTKAEQAFNQQDYAAAGDNLQAYLQDNPDHSEAALYLGICRMEQGRSSEANSLFKQLLNHPSYQNEARWNLALLALKNNNKEECAEWLSNIPEGADRHAEAQKLLKALGRPN
;
A
#
# COMPACT_ATOMS: atom_id res chain seq x y z
N MET A 1 20.08 14.03 24.79
CA MET A 1 19.78 14.54 23.44
C MET A 1 18.44 15.25 23.55
N THR A 2 18.46 16.57 23.46
CA THR A 2 17.25 17.40 23.55
C THR A 2 16.42 17.16 22.29
N ASN A 3 15.16 16.76 22.45
CA ASN A 3 14.29 16.45 21.31
C ASN A 3 13.78 17.76 20.70
N TYR A 4 14.57 18.35 19.79
CA TYR A 4 14.21 19.62 19.12
C TYR A 4 12.95 19.50 18.24
N TYR A 5 12.50 18.29 17.93
CA TYR A 5 11.32 18.03 17.10
C TYR A 5 10.05 18.71 17.65
N GLU A 6 9.75 18.49 18.93
CA GLU A 6 8.54 19.00 19.59
C GLU A 6 8.56 20.53 19.66
N TRP A 7 9.72 21.10 19.97
CA TRP A 7 9.91 22.56 19.96
C TRP A 7 9.73 23.20 18.57
N ILE A 8 10.18 22.53 17.51
CA ILE A 8 10.01 23.02 16.13
C ILE A 8 8.54 22.93 15.71
N THR A 9 7.86 21.81 16.01
CA THR A 9 6.46 21.62 15.63
C THR A 9 5.55 22.62 16.34
N ASP A 10 5.75 22.82 17.64
CA ASP A 10 4.90 23.69 18.46
C ASP A 10 5.15 25.18 18.12
N TYR A 11 6.37 25.53 17.71
CA TYR A 11 6.69 26.87 17.21
C TYR A 11 6.01 27.16 15.86
N LEU A 12 6.01 26.19 14.94
CA LEU A 12 5.42 26.32 13.61
C LEU A 12 3.88 26.25 13.64
N SER A 13 3.29 25.52 14.59
CA SER A 13 1.84 25.50 14.83
C SER A 13 1.32 26.72 15.60
N GLY A 14 2.22 27.47 16.25
CA GLY A 14 1.86 28.64 17.07
C GLY A 14 1.32 28.28 18.45
N GLU A 15 1.53 27.05 18.92
CA GLU A 15 1.06 26.53 20.21
C GLU A 15 2.04 26.81 21.36
N LEU A 16 3.20 27.38 21.04
CA LEU A 16 4.28 27.61 21.99
C LEU A 16 4.02 28.86 22.85
N GLU A 17 4.10 28.71 24.18
CA GLU A 17 3.90 29.82 25.12
C GLU A 17 4.94 30.95 24.93
N GLU A 18 4.55 32.20 25.18
CA GLU A 18 5.37 33.38 24.89
C GLU A 18 6.78 33.34 25.51
N LYS A 19 6.90 32.75 26.70
CA LYS A 19 8.18 32.58 27.40
C LYS A 19 9.09 31.57 26.68
N ASP A 20 8.53 30.46 26.24
CA ASP A 20 9.29 29.40 25.57
C ASP A 20 9.57 29.78 24.11
N LYS A 21 8.74 30.63 23.52
CA LYS A 21 8.93 31.19 22.18
C LYS A 21 10.16 32.09 22.14
N GLN A 22 10.33 32.95 23.15
CA GLN A 22 11.51 33.80 23.27
C GLN A 22 12.78 32.96 23.49
N ALA A 23 12.69 31.87 24.27
CA ALA A 23 13.80 30.94 24.45
C ALA A 23 14.17 30.22 23.15
N PHE A 24 13.16 29.81 22.37
CA PHE A 24 13.34 29.15 21.07
C PHE A 24 13.93 30.11 20.02
N GLU A 25 13.45 31.36 19.94
CA GLU A 25 14.00 32.38 19.04
C GLU A 25 15.44 32.77 19.42
N ALA A 26 15.79 32.75 20.70
CA ALA A 26 17.17 32.93 21.15
C ALA A 26 18.05 31.74 20.75
N ALA A 27 17.56 30.50 20.89
CA ALA A 27 18.25 29.30 20.45
C ALA A 27 18.46 29.27 18.93
N LEU A 28 17.48 29.70 18.15
CA LEU A 28 17.57 29.83 16.69
C LEU A 28 18.67 30.79 16.22
N ARG A 29 18.99 31.82 17.02
CA ARG A 29 20.06 32.78 16.71
C ARG A 29 21.46 32.26 17.08
N GLN A 30 21.54 31.29 17.99
CA GLN A 30 22.80 30.75 18.49
C GLN A 30 23.18 29.43 17.82
N ASP A 31 22.18 28.63 17.40
CA ASP A 31 22.36 27.32 16.82
C ASP A 31 21.95 27.30 15.34
N GLN A 32 22.96 27.32 14.46
CA GLN A 32 22.76 27.24 13.02
C GLN A 32 22.11 25.91 12.60
N GLN A 33 22.39 24.80 13.30
CA GLN A 33 21.82 23.50 13.00
C GLN A 33 20.30 23.47 13.27
N LEU A 34 19.86 24.15 14.34
CA LEU A 34 18.44 24.31 14.64
C LEU A 34 17.74 25.18 13.59
N ALA A 35 18.38 26.25 13.13
CA ALA A 35 17.84 27.10 12.06
C ALA A 35 17.65 26.33 10.75
N ASP A 36 18.64 25.53 10.36
CA ASP A 36 18.57 24.69 9.15
C ASP A 36 17.46 23.63 9.25
N GLN A 37 17.24 23.07 10.44
CA GLN A 37 16.14 22.12 10.70
C GLN A 37 14.77 22.79 10.60
N VAL A 38 14.57 23.97 11.20
CA VAL A 38 13.30 24.70 11.10
C VAL A 38 12.94 25.01 9.65
N GLU A 39 13.93 25.39 8.83
CA GLU A 39 13.69 25.69 7.42
C GLU A 39 13.33 24.43 6.60
N ALA A 40 13.98 23.30 6.89
CA ALA A 40 13.62 22.01 6.28
C ALA A 40 12.18 21.58 6.64
N TYR A 41 11.76 21.79 7.89
CA TYR A 41 10.38 21.52 8.33
C TYR A 41 9.38 22.47 7.66
N ARG A 42 9.69 23.76 7.56
CA ARG A 42 8.84 24.75 6.89
C ARG A 42 8.61 24.39 5.42
N LYS A 43 9.65 23.97 4.71
CA LYS A 43 9.54 23.53 3.31
C LYS A 43 8.65 22.29 3.16
N THR A 44 8.81 21.32 4.04
CA THR A 44 8.00 20.10 4.06
C THR A 44 6.53 20.41 4.32
N LEU A 45 6.25 21.32 5.26
CA LEU A 45 4.88 21.76 5.55
C LEU A 45 4.28 22.61 4.42
N ALA A 46 5.09 23.42 3.73
CA ALA A 46 4.63 24.16 2.55
C ALA A 46 4.24 23.21 1.41
N ASP A 47 5.05 22.19 1.12
CA ASP A 47 4.73 21.14 0.13
C ASP A 47 3.48 20.34 0.55
N LEU A 48 3.30 20.10 1.85
CA LEU A 48 2.12 19.43 2.37
C LEU A 48 0.86 20.32 2.32
N SER A 49 0.99 21.64 2.53
CA SER A 49 -0.13 22.59 2.44
C SER A 49 -0.70 22.71 1.03
N VAL A 50 0.11 22.44 0.00
CA VAL A 50 -0.35 22.30 -1.40
C VAL A 50 -1.27 21.07 -1.57
N LEU A 51 -1.21 20.10 -0.66
CA LEU A 51 -2.07 18.91 -0.63
C LEU A 51 -3.32 19.07 0.27
N VAL A 52 -3.50 20.22 0.93
CA VAL A 52 -4.59 20.47 1.90
C VAL A 52 -5.75 21.20 1.21
N GLU A 53 -6.47 20.49 0.35
CA GLU A 53 -7.89 20.75 0.03
C GLU A 53 -8.81 20.14 1.11
N LEU A 54 -8.44 20.24 2.40
CA LEU A 54 -9.16 19.58 3.51
C LEU A 54 -10.20 20.49 4.19
N GLU A 55 -10.16 21.82 3.98
CA GLU A 55 -11.21 22.71 4.52
C GLU A 55 -12.60 22.39 3.93
N SER A 56 -12.68 22.01 2.65
CA SER A 56 -13.93 21.57 2.03
C SER A 56 -14.41 20.23 2.59
N ALA A 57 -13.47 19.31 2.85
CA ALA A 57 -13.76 17.97 3.34
C ALA A 57 -14.26 17.97 4.81
N GLU A 58 -13.73 18.85 5.67
CA GLU A 58 -14.24 19.00 7.04
C GLU A 58 -15.67 19.54 7.07
N THR A 59 -15.99 20.45 6.16
CA THR A 59 -17.33 21.06 6.08
C THR A 59 -18.38 20.04 5.63
N GLU A 60 -18.06 19.21 4.63
CA GLU A 60 -18.94 18.11 4.18
C GLU A 60 -19.07 16.99 5.21
N LEU A 61 -17.98 16.64 5.90
CA LEU A 61 -17.99 15.62 6.95
C LEU A 61 -18.85 16.06 8.14
N LYS A 62 -18.71 17.31 8.58
CA LYS A 62 -19.53 17.89 9.65
C LYS A 62 -21.01 17.92 9.27
N ALA A 63 -21.33 18.33 8.05
CA ALA A 63 -22.71 18.32 7.56
C ALA A 63 -23.31 16.90 7.53
N THR A 64 -22.51 15.90 7.11
CA THR A 64 -22.92 14.50 7.05
C THR A 64 -23.13 13.91 8.45
N LEU A 65 -22.27 14.23 9.41
CA LEU A 65 -22.38 13.80 10.81
C LEU A 65 -23.57 14.44 11.52
N GLU A 66 -23.85 15.73 11.29
CA GLU A 66 -25.04 16.39 11.85
C GLU A 66 -26.34 15.84 11.26
N LYS A 67 -26.35 15.51 9.96
CA LYS A 67 -27.52 14.89 9.32
C LYS A 67 -27.75 13.48 9.88
N THR A 68 -26.70 12.66 9.94
CA THR A 68 -26.80 11.25 10.38
C THR A 68 -27.04 11.13 11.88
N GLY A 69 -26.47 12.02 12.70
CA GLY A 69 -26.67 12.02 14.15
C GLY A 69 -28.12 12.35 14.54
N ARG A 70 -28.78 13.25 13.83
CA ARG A 70 -30.18 13.62 14.14
C ARG A 70 -31.16 12.46 14.00
N ASP A 71 -30.94 11.58 13.02
CA ASP A 71 -31.83 10.45 12.74
C ASP A 71 -31.69 9.30 13.75
N PHE A 72 -30.55 9.21 14.46
CA PHE A 72 -30.29 8.16 15.46
C PHE A 72 -30.50 8.61 16.91
N PHE A 73 -30.43 9.91 17.23
CA PHE A 73 -30.50 10.41 18.61
C PHE A 73 -31.86 11.02 19.01
N LEU A 74 -32.80 11.21 18.09
CA LEU A 74 -34.14 11.72 18.41
C LEU A 74 -35.21 10.68 18.08
N LYS A 75 -35.31 9.64 18.92
CA LYS A 75 -36.51 8.80 18.96
C LYS A 75 -37.03 8.64 20.39
N GLU A 76 -38.00 9.51 20.68
CA GLU A 76 -39.13 9.41 21.61
C GLU A 76 -38.82 9.34 23.12
N GLU A 77 -39.17 10.43 23.80
CA GLU A 77 -39.40 10.49 25.25
C GLU A 77 -40.51 9.49 25.62
N THR A 78 -40.12 8.39 26.28
CA THR A 78 -41.09 7.44 26.85
C THR A 78 -41.56 7.92 28.23
N PRO A 79 -42.83 7.68 28.61
CA PRO A 79 -43.37 8.12 29.88
C PRO A 79 -42.65 7.42 31.05
N VAL A 80 -42.11 8.23 31.97
CA VAL A 80 -41.31 7.77 33.09
C VAL A 80 -42.20 7.09 34.14
N VAL A 81 -42.17 5.76 34.19
CA VAL A 81 -42.74 5.00 35.33
C VAL A 81 -41.80 5.14 36.52
N ARG A 82 -42.27 5.75 37.62
CA ARG A 82 -41.55 5.79 38.89
C ARG A 82 -41.56 4.40 39.53
N MET A 83 -40.43 3.71 39.49
CA MET A 83 -40.20 2.47 40.23
C MET A 83 -39.55 2.75 41.60
N PRO A 84 -39.91 1.98 42.65
CA PRO A 84 -39.43 2.23 44.00
C PRO A 84 -37.96 1.82 44.17
N PHE A 85 -37.32 2.54 45.07
CA PHE A 85 -35.87 2.73 45.18
C PHE A 85 -35.20 1.58 45.94
N TYR A 86 -34.80 0.49 45.28
CA TYR A 86 -34.01 -0.59 45.94
C TYR A 86 -33.05 -1.34 44.98
N ARG A 87 -32.02 -0.70 44.38
CA ARG A 87 -30.85 -1.44 43.82
C ARG A 87 -29.64 -0.62 43.29
N THR A 88 -29.28 0.51 43.89
CA THR A 88 -28.31 1.45 43.29
C THR A 88 -26.84 1.00 43.25
N ARG A 89 -26.39 0.03 44.06
CA ARG A 89 -24.96 -0.39 44.09
C ARG A 89 -24.58 -1.49 43.10
N PHE A 90 -25.51 -2.39 42.75
CA PHE A 90 -25.22 -3.49 41.82
C PHE A 90 -25.05 -3.02 40.37
N PHE A 91 -25.81 -2.00 39.94
CA PHE A 91 -25.68 -1.45 38.58
C PHE A 91 -24.42 -0.60 38.39
N GLN A 92 -23.93 0.08 39.44
CA GLN A 92 -22.66 0.83 39.39
C GLN A 92 -21.44 -0.09 39.23
N LEU A 93 -21.44 -1.23 39.93
CA LEU A 93 -20.38 -2.26 39.79
C LEU A 93 -20.44 -2.96 38.43
N ALA A 94 -21.65 -3.23 37.91
CA ALA A 94 -21.82 -3.83 36.58
C ALA A 94 -21.36 -2.88 35.44
N ALA A 95 -21.62 -1.57 35.57
CA ALA A 95 -21.18 -0.57 34.62
C ALA A 95 -19.64 -0.44 34.59
N ALA A 96 -18.97 -0.46 35.75
CA ALA A 96 -17.51 -0.40 35.84
C ALA A 96 -16.84 -1.64 35.22
N ALA A 97 -17.42 -2.83 35.41
CA ALA A 97 -16.92 -4.07 34.81
C ALA A 97 -17.03 -4.07 33.27
N ALA A 98 -18.12 -3.51 32.71
CA ALA A 98 -18.30 -3.37 31.28
C ALA A 98 -17.26 -2.44 30.64
N VAL A 99 -16.92 -1.33 31.31
CA VAL A 99 -15.86 -0.42 30.87
C VAL A 99 -14.50 -1.10 30.87
N LEU A 100 -14.16 -1.88 31.90
CA LEU A 100 -12.90 -2.64 31.94
C LEU A 100 -12.84 -3.72 30.86
N LEU A 101 -13.95 -4.39 30.54
CA LEU A 101 -14.01 -5.36 29.45
C LEU A 101 -13.85 -4.70 28.08
N LEU A 102 -14.42 -3.50 27.87
CA LEU A 102 -14.23 -2.73 26.64
C LEU A 102 -12.78 -2.26 26.49
N ILE A 103 -12.15 -1.78 27.57
CA ILE A 103 -10.74 -1.40 27.58
C ILE A 103 -9.87 -2.63 27.32
N ALA A 104 -10.15 -3.76 27.98
CA ALA A 104 -9.42 -5.00 27.76
C ALA A 104 -9.58 -5.49 26.31
N PHE A 105 -10.77 -5.39 25.73
CA PHE A 105 -11.00 -5.73 24.33
C PHE A 105 -10.32 -4.75 23.36
N ALA A 106 -10.23 -3.47 23.70
CA ALA A 106 -9.50 -2.48 22.89
C ALA A 106 -7.97 -2.69 22.94
N VAL A 107 -7.43 -3.06 24.10
CA VAL A 107 -5.99 -3.26 24.33
C VAL A 107 -5.51 -4.65 23.87
N PHE A 108 -6.29 -5.69 24.18
CA PHE A 108 -5.93 -7.10 23.96
C PHE A 108 -6.78 -7.80 22.89
N GLY A 109 -7.77 -7.12 22.30
CA GLY A 109 -8.55 -7.68 21.21
C GLY A 109 -7.75 -7.79 19.91
N PRO A 110 -8.29 -8.52 18.91
CA PRO A 110 -7.60 -8.74 17.66
C PRO A 110 -7.34 -7.42 16.95
N LYS A 111 -6.06 -7.02 16.86
CA LYS A 111 -5.66 -5.90 16.02
C LYS A 111 -5.82 -6.33 14.56
N LYS A 112 -6.76 -5.69 13.84
CA LYS A 112 -6.72 -5.75 12.38
C LYS A 112 -5.42 -5.08 11.97
N ASN A 113 -4.51 -5.84 11.37
CA ASN A 113 -3.33 -5.25 10.75
C ASN A 113 -3.81 -4.31 9.65
N ASN A 114 -3.77 -3.01 9.90
CA ASN A 114 -4.04 -1.96 8.90
C ASN A 114 -2.84 -1.82 7.95
N LEU A 115 -2.24 -2.94 7.54
CA LEU A 115 -1.28 -2.93 6.45
C LEU A 115 -2.03 -2.35 5.24
N PRO A 116 -1.47 -1.35 4.55
CA PRO A 116 -2.04 -0.86 3.30
C PRO A 116 -2.32 -2.07 2.40
N ALA A 117 -3.48 -2.08 1.73
CA ALA A 117 -3.80 -3.15 0.80
C ALA A 117 -2.62 -3.30 -0.18
N PRO A 118 -2.15 -4.54 -0.46
CA PRO A 118 -1.04 -4.71 -1.36
C PRO A 118 -1.41 -4.14 -2.73
N VAL A 119 -0.70 -3.10 -3.14
CA VAL A 119 -0.84 -2.47 -4.45
C VAL A 119 0.17 -3.10 -5.39
N TYR A 120 -0.25 -3.42 -6.61
CA TYR A 120 0.60 -3.98 -7.66
C TYR A 120 1.98 -3.31 -7.76
N ALA A 121 2.02 -1.98 -7.75
CA ALA A 121 3.25 -1.19 -7.85
C ALA A 121 4.31 -1.52 -6.79
N ASN A 122 3.92 -2.02 -5.62
CA ASN A 122 4.85 -2.41 -4.56
C ASN A 122 5.57 -3.74 -4.82
N TYR A 123 5.11 -4.50 -5.83
CA TYR A 123 5.60 -5.84 -6.14
C TYR A 123 5.98 -6.01 -7.61
N ALA A 124 5.63 -5.05 -8.48
CA ALA A 124 5.96 -5.02 -9.91
C ALA A 124 7.43 -4.65 -10.18
N HIS A 125 8.35 -5.35 -9.53
CA HIS A 125 9.78 -5.23 -9.77
C HIS A 125 10.19 -6.22 -10.86
N HIS A 126 10.16 -5.75 -12.10
CA HIS A 126 10.63 -6.52 -13.25
C HIS A 126 12.15 -6.50 -13.29
N TYR A 127 12.77 -7.67 -13.37
CA TYR A 127 14.20 -7.74 -13.64
C TYR A 127 14.49 -7.12 -15.00
N PRO A 128 15.60 -6.38 -15.15
CA PRO A 128 16.02 -5.90 -16.46
C PRO A 128 16.12 -7.06 -17.44
N ALA A 129 15.59 -6.86 -18.64
CA ALA A 129 15.81 -7.79 -19.73
C ALA A 129 17.31 -7.85 -20.05
N SER A 130 17.82 -9.05 -20.26
CA SER A 130 19.21 -9.31 -20.66
C SER A 130 19.24 -10.60 -21.45
N PHE A 131 18.98 -10.54 -22.75
CA PHE A 131 18.93 -11.73 -23.58
C PHE A 131 20.34 -12.15 -24.01
N THR A 132 20.69 -13.42 -23.81
CA THR A 132 21.91 -13.96 -24.40
C THR A 132 21.71 -14.16 -25.89
N VAL A 133 22.33 -13.30 -26.68
CA VAL A 133 22.19 -13.26 -28.13
C VAL A 133 23.11 -14.30 -28.79
N MET A 134 22.53 -15.30 -29.45
CA MET A 134 23.25 -16.26 -30.30
C MET A 134 22.35 -16.65 -31.50
N GLY A 135 22.30 -15.86 -32.59
CA GLY A 135 21.46 -16.23 -33.74
C GLY A 135 21.25 -15.13 -34.79
N ALA A 136 20.33 -15.34 -35.74
CA ALA A 136 20.11 -14.44 -36.88
C ALA A 136 19.15 -13.25 -36.61
N ASN A 137 18.41 -13.27 -35.51
CA ASN A 137 17.38 -12.26 -35.16
C ASN A 137 17.80 -11.40 -33.94
N GLU A 138 19.10 -11.11 -33.82
CA GLU A 138 19.72 -10.38 -32.70
C GLU A 138 19.13 -8.98 -32.52
N GLU A 139 18.84 -8.29 -33.62
CA GLU A 139 18.40 -6.90 -33.59
C GLU A 139 17.06 -6.71 -32.88
N LEU A 140 16.10 -7.63 -33.06
CA LEU A 140 14.79 -7.56 -32.42
C LEU A 140 14.92 -7.74 -30.90
N LEU A 141 15.74 -8.69 -30.44
CA LEU A 141 15.97 -8.89 -29.01
C LEU A 141 16.72 -7.72 -28.38
N THR A 142 17.74 -7.17 -29.06
CA THR A 142 18.46 -5.99 -28.56
C THR A 142 17.53 -4.77 -28.46
N LYS A 143 16.68 -4.54 -29.46
CA LYS A 143 15.67 -3.46 -29.42
C LYS A 143 14.65 -3.68 -28.31
N ALA A 144 14.16 -4.91 -28.16
CA ALA A 144 13.25 -5.27 -27.10
C ALA A 144 13.86 -5.04 -25.72
N GLU A 145 15.10 -5.46 -25.52
CA GLU A 145 15.84 -5.29 -24.27
C GLU A 145 16.00 -3.82 -23.90
N GLN A 146 16.48 -3.00 -24.84
CA GLN A 146 16.63 -1.57 -24.62
C GLN A 146 15.30 -0.89 -24.28
N ALA A 147 14.24 -1.19 -25.04
CA ALA A 147 12.92 -0.64 -24.80
C ALA A 147 12.35 -1.08 -23.44
N PHE A 148 12.50 -2.35 -23.09
CA PHE A 148 12.00 -2.90 -21.83
C PHE A 148 12.69 -2.25 -20.63
N ASN A 149 14.02 -2.12 -20.70
CA ASN A 149 14.83 -1.51 -19.64
C ASN A 149 14.58 0.01 -19.51
N GLN A 150 14.05 0.64 -20.56
CA GLN A 150 13.55 2.02 -20.54
C GLN A 150 12.07 2.14 -20.15
N GLN A 151 11.43 1.01 -19.79
CA GLN A 151 10.00 0.91 -19.49
C GLN A 151 9.07 1.29 -20.66
N ASP A 152 9.59 1.35 -21.89
CA ASP A 152 8.78 1.41 -23.10
C ASP A 152 8.26 0.01 -23.43
N TYR A 153 7.29 -0.42 -22.63
CA TYR A 153 6.67 -1.73 -22.77
C TYR A 153 5.96 -1.89 -24.11
N ALA A 154 5.52 -0.81 -24.74
CA ALA A 154 4.88 -0.85 -26.06
C ALA A 154 5.89 -1.30 -27.12
N ALA A 155 7.00 -0.56 -27.26
CA ALA A 155 8.05 -0.90 -28.22
C ALA A 155 8.70 -2.26 -27.90
N ALA A 156 8.93 -2.56 -26.62
CA ALA A 156 9.47 -3.85 -26.21
C ALA A 156 8.55 -5.01 -26.63
N GLY A 157 7.25 -4.89 -26.34
CA GLY A 157 6.26 -5.90 -26.67
C GLY A 157 6.14 -6.15 -28.18
N ASP A 158 6.28 -5.12 -29.01
CA ASP A 158 6.18 -5.27 -30.47
C ASP A 158 7.42 -5.96 -31.06
N ASN A 159 8.62 -5.63 -30.58
CA ASN A 159 9.85 -6.31 -30.97
C ASN A 159 9.87 -7.78 -30.51
N LEU A 160 9.44 -8.05 -29.26
CA LEU A 160 9.33 -9.42 -28.74
C LEU A 160 8.29 -10.24 -29.49
N GLN A 161 7.14 -9.65 -29.83
CA GLN A 161 6.12 -10.33 -30.62
C GLN A 161 6.63 -10.69 -32.01
N ALA A 162 7.35 -9.79 -32.68
CA ALA A 162 7.96 -10.08 -33.97
C ALA A 162 9.02 -11.20 -33.84
N TYR A 163 9.88 -11.13 -32.82
CA TYR A 163 10.92 -12.14 -32.59
C TYR A 163 10.34 -13.55 -32.38
N LEU A 164 9.24 -13.66 -31.61
CA LEU A 164 8.56 -14.91 -31.30
C LEU A 164 7.81 -15.52 -32.49
N GLN A 165 7.61 -14.80 -33.61
CA GLN A 165 7.06 -15.39 -34.84
C GLN A 165 8.01 -16.44 -35.42
N ASP A 166 9.31 -16.16 -35.39
CA ASP A 166 10.36 -17.07 -35.87
C ASP A 166 10.89 -17.99 -34.77
N ASN A 167 10.72 -17.61 -33.50
CA ASN A 167 11.26 -18.31 -32.34
C ASN A 167 10.17 -18.63 -31.29
N PRO A 168 9.11 -19.39 -31.66
CA PRO A 168 7.92 -19.55 -30.81
C PRO A 168 8.21 -20.24 -29.47
N ASP A 169 9.27 -21.05 -29.40
CA ASP A 169 9.63 -21.81 -28.19
C ASP A 169 10.57 -21.03 -27.24
N HIS A 170 10.90 -19.77 -27.55
CA HIS A 170 11.82 -18.98 -26.75
C HIS A 170 11.15 -18.45 -25.47
N SER A 171 11.16 -19.27 -24.41
CA SER A 171 10.44 -19.01 -23.16
C SER A 171 10.76 -17.68 -22.48
N GLU A 172 12.02 -17.21 -22.54
CA GLU A 172 12.40 -15.93 -21.94
C GLU A 172 11.72 -14.74 -22.63
N ALA A 173 11.82 -14.65 -23.96
CA ALA A 173 11.13 -13.65 -24.76
C ALA A 173 9.60 -13.70 -24.55
N ALA A 174 9.02 -14.89 -24.42
CA ALA A 174 7.59 -15.05 -24.09
C ALA A 174 7.24 -14.50 -22.69
N LEU A 175 8.11 -14.70 -21.70
CA LEU A 175 7.96 -14.14 -20.36
C LEU A 175 7.94 -12.61 -20.40
N TYR A 176 8.96 -12.01 -21.02
CA TYR A 176 9.07 -10.55 -21.15
C TYR A 176 7.93 -9.96 -21.98
N LEU A 177 7.45 -10.67 -23.01
CA LEU A 177 6.26 -10.24 -23.76
C LEU A 177 5.03 -10.24 -22.84
N GLY A 178 4.86 -11.27 -22.02
CA GLY A 178 3.78 -11.34 -21.03
C GLY A 178 3.80 -10.15 -20.07
N ILE A 179 4.99 -9.78 -19.58
CA ILE A 179 5.19 -8.61 -18.72
C ILE A 179 4.80 -7.33 -19.47
N CYS A 180 5.27 -7.15 -20.71
CA CYS A 180 4.90 -6.00 -21.53
C CYS A 180 3.39 -5.89 -21.72
N ARG A 181 2.70 -6.99 -22.04
CA ARG A 181 1.25 -7.01 -22.22
C ARG A 181 0.52 -6.72 -20.90
N MET A 182 1.01 -7.21 -19.76
CA MET A 182 0.47 -6.87 -18.44
C MET A 182 0.61 -5.36 -18.15
N GLU A 183 1.74 -4.75 -18.51
CA GLU A 183 1.96 -3.32 -18.28
C GLU A 183 1.15 -2.42 -19.21
N GLN A 184 0.89 -2.89 -20.43
CA GLN A 184 -0.04 -2.26 -21.37
C GLN A 184 -1.53 -2.44 -21.00
N GLY A 185 -1.85 -3.15 -19.91
CA GLY A 185 -3.24 -3.45 -19.53
C GLY A 185 -3.91 -4.53 -20.39
N ARG A 186 -3.16 -5.23 -21.23
CA ARG A 186 -3.63 -6.34 -22.08
C ARG A 186 -3.64 -7.65 -21.29
N SER A 187 -4.45 -7.67 -20.21
CA SER A 187 -4.46 -8.75 -19.22
C SER A 187 -4.73 -10.14 -19.79
N SER A 188 -5.62 -10.27 -20.78
CA SER A 188 -5.95 -11.58 -21.38
C SER A 188 -4.77 -12.20 -22.13
N GLU A 189 -3.96 -11.38 -22.79
CA GLU A 189 -2.79 -11.83 -23.55
C GLU A 189 -1.65 -12.18 -22.61
N ALA A 190 -1.40 -11.32 -21.62
CA ALA A 190 -0.42 -11.60 -20.56
C ALA A 190 -0.72 -12.94 -19.86
N ASN A 191 -1.98 -13.14 -19.45
CA ASN A 191 -2.42 -14.39 -18.82
C ASN A 191 -2.17 -15.61 -19.70
N SER A 192 -2.45 -15.52 -21.00
CA SER A 192 -2.22 -16.62 -21.94
C SER A 192 -0.73 -16.96 -22.07
N LEU A 193 0.13 -15.96 -22.20
CA LEU A 193 1.58 -16.13 -22.29
C LEU A 193 2.15 -16.77 -21.02
N PHE A 194 1.79 -16.27 -19.84
CA PHE A 194 2.27 -16.85 -18.59
C PHE A 194 1.76 -18.27 -18.36
N LYS A 195 0.52 -18.59 -18.74
CA LYS A 195 -0.01 -19.96 -18.62
C LYS A 195 0.72 -20.96 -19.51
N GLN A 196 1.18 -20.55 -20.70
CA GLN A 196 2.01 -21.41 -21.55
C GLN A 196 3.35 -21.75 -20.88
N LEU A 197 3.96 -20.78 -20.18
CA LEU A 197 5.22 -20.94 -19.47
C LEU A 197 5.15 -21.88 -18.25
N LEU A 198 3.94 -22.20 -17.75
CA LEU A 198 3.77 -23.16 -16.66
C LEU A 198 4.27 -24.57 -17.02
N ASN A 199 4.37 -24.89 -18.32
CA ASN A 199 4.88 -26.16 -18.82
C ASN A 199 6.42 -26.19 -18.95
N HIS A 200 7.10 -25.06 -18.72
CA HIS A 200 8.55 -24.94 -18.83
C HIS A 200 9.19 -24.90 -17.44
N PRO A 201 9.92 -25.96 -16.99
CA PRO A 201 10.41 -26.07 -15.62
C PRO A 201 11.24 -24.88 -15.14
N SER A 202 12.09 -24.32 -16.01
CA SER A 202 12.94 -23.16 -15.70
C SER A 202 12.17 -21.85 -15.50
N TYR A 203 10.96 -21.73 -16.06
CA TYR A 203 10.16 -20.51 -16.03
C TYR A 203 8.85 -20.64 -15.25
N GLN A 204 8.48 -21.85 -14.83
CA GLN A 204 7.21 -22.14 -14.19
C GLN A 204 6.97 -21.26 -12.94
N ASN A 205 7.99 -21.08 -12.10
CA ASN A 205 7.84 -20.28 -10.87
C ASN A 205 7.75 -18.78 -11.16
N GLU A 206 8.50 -18.29 -12.13
CA GLU A 206 8.42 -16.89 -12.57
C GLU A 206 7.07 -16.60 -13.25
N ALA A 207 6.53 -17.57 -13.99
CA ALA A 207 5.19 -17.50 -14.57
C ALA A 207 4.10 -17.46 -13.49
N ARG A 208 4.18 -18.30 -12.45
CA ARG A 208 3.28 -18.25 -11.29
C ARG A 208 3.32 -16.89 -10.59
N TRP A 209 4.52 -16.35 -10.38
CA TRP A 209 4.70 -15.02 -9.80
C TRP A 209 4.01 -13.95 -10.65
N ASN A 210 4.23 -13.94 -11.95
CA ASN A 210 3.62 -12.95 -12.84
C ASN A 210 2.10 -13.12 -12.99
N LEU A 211 1.56 -14.35 -12.93
CA LEU A 211 0.12 -14.60 -12.85
C LEU A 211 -0.47 -14.05 -11.55
N ALA A 212 0.22 -14.21 -10.42
CA ALA A 212 -0.20 -13.62 -9.16
C ALA A 212 -0.23 -12.09 -9.21
N LEU A 213 0.80 -11.47 -9.79
CA LEU A 213 0.87 -10.01 -9.95
C LEU A 213 -0.21 -9.49 -10.91
N LEU A 214 -0.49 -10.20 -11.99
CA LEU A 214 -1.57 -9.88 -12.91
C LEU A 214 -2.94 -9.94 -12.21
N ALA A 215 -3.19 -11.00 -11.42
CA ALA A 215 -4.40 -11.12 -10.61
C ALA A 215 -4.51 -9.98 -9.59
N LEU A 216 -3.41 -9.62 -8.92
CA LEU A 216 -3.34 -8.49 -8.00
C LEU A 216 -3.67 -7.17 -8.70
N LYS A 217 -3.11 -6.92 -9.90
CA LYS A 217 -3.39 -5.75 -10.73
C LYS A 217 -4.86 -5.65 -11.12
N ASN A 218 -5.51 -6.80 -11.33
CA ASN A 218 -6.95 -6.91 -11.62
C ASN A 218 -7.82 -6.94 -10.35
N ASN A 219 -7.27 -6.68 -9.16
CA ASN A 219 -7.94 -6.74 -7.85
C ASN A 219 -8.51 -8.13 -7.47
N ASN A 220 -8.05 -9.21 -8.12
CA ASN A 220 -8.43 -10.58 -7.79
C ASN A 220 -7.47 -11.17 -6.75
N LYS A 221 -7.74 -10.92 -5.47
CA LYS A 221 -6.87 -11.34 -4.36
C LYS A 221 -6.88 -12.85 -4.13
N GLU A 222 -8.00 -13.49 -4.41
CA GLU A 222 -8.19 -14.94 -4.30
C GLU A 222 -7.26 -15.67 -5.26
N GLU A 223 -7.33 -15.32 -6.55
CA GLU A 223 -6.48 -15.91 -7.59
C GLU A 223 -5.00 -15.53 -7.38
N CYS A 224 -4.72 -14.31 -6.93
CA CYS A 224 -3.36 -13.91 -6.54
C CYS A 224 -2.80 -14.86 -5.49
N ALA A 225 -3.53 -15.10 -4.39
CA ALA A 225 -3.08 -16.01 -3.35
C ALA A 225 -2.93 -17.45 -3.83
N GLU A 226 -3.82 -17.94 -4.70
CA GLU A 226 -3.72 -19.27 -5.28
C GLU A 226 -2.41 -19.46 -6.06
N TRP A 227 -2.06 -18.51 -6.92
CA TRP A 227 -0.81 -18.58 -7.68
C TRP A 227 0.43 -18.53 -6.78
N LEU A 228 0.43 -17.67 -5.76
CA LEU A 228 1.55 -17.54 -4.82
C LEU A 228 1.77 -18.80 -3.98
N SER A 229 0.70 -19.45 -3.53
CA SER A 229 0.79 -20.68 -2.73
C SER A 229 1.36 -21.87 -3.51
N ASN A 230 1.32 -21.82 -4.84
CA ASN A 230 1.90 -22.84 -5.70
C ASN A 230 3.41 -22.60 -6.01
N ILE A 231 4.03 -21.58 -5.43
CA ILE A 231 5.48 -21.34 -5.55
C ILE A 231 6.20 -22.14 -4.45
N PRO A 232 6.97 -23.19 -4.80
CA PRO A 232 7.55 -24.11 -3.82
C PRO A 232 8.61 -23.44 -2.96
N GLU A 233 8.83 -23.99 -1.76
CA GLU A 233 9.94 -23.61 -0.90
C GLU A 233 11.28 -23.84 -1.62
N GLY A 234 12.20 -22.87 -1.53
CA GLY A 234 13.49 -22.89 -2.22
C GLY A 234 13.49 -22.30 -3.64
N ALA A 235 12.33 -21.90 -4.19
CA ALA A 235 12.30 -21.11 -5.43
C ALA A 235 12.71 -19.65 -5.16
N ASP A 236 13.33 -18.99 -6.16
CA ASP A 236 13.82 -17.61 -6.05
C ASP A 236 12.74 -16.63 -5.55
N ARG A 237 11.52 -16.76 -6.08
CA ARG A 237 10.36 -15.92 -5.73
C ARG A 237 9.64 -16.33 -4.45
N HIS A 238 10.05 -17.40 -3.76
CA HIS A 238 9.30 -17.92 -2.61
C HIS A 238 9.19 -16.91 -1.47
N ALA A 239 10.29 -16.22 -1.14
CA ALA A 239 10.30 -15.22 -0.07
C ALA A 239 9.35 -14.04 -0.37
N GLU A 240 9.36 -13.57 -1.62
CA GLU A 240 8.45 -12.51 -2.08
C GLU A 240 7.00 -12.96 -2.07
N ALA A 241 6.73 -14.20 -2.49
CA ALA A 241 5.41 -14.81 -2.45
C ALA A 241 4.85 -14.86 -1.02
N GLN A 242 5.65 -15.31 -0.04
CA GLN A 242 5.25 -15.33 1.36
C GLN A 242 5.00 -13.92 1.93
N LYS A 243 5.80 -12.93 1.51
CA LYS A 243 5.59 -11.53 1.90
C LYS A 243 4.26 -10.99 1.38
N LEU A 244 3.92 -11.27 0.11
CA LEU A 244 2.67 -10.83 -0.50
C LEU A 244 1.45 -11.59 0.08
N LEU A 245 1.56 -12.91 0.31
CA LEU A 245 0.52 -13.70 0.99
C LEU A 245 0.19 -13.15 2.39
N LYS A 246 1.21 -12.79 3.17
CA LYS A 246 1.03 -12.12 4.47
C LYS A 246 0.32 -10.77 4.31
N ALA A 247 0.69 -9.96 3.32
CA ALA A 247 0.04 -8.68 3.05
C ALA A 247 -1.43 -8.84 2.60
N LEU A 248 -1.78 -9.96 1.97
CA LEU A 248 -3.17 -10.32 1.62
C LEU A 248 -3.98 -10.84 2.83
N GLY A 249 -3.37 -10.98 4.01
CA GLY A 249 -4.02 -11.57 5.18
C GLY A 249 -4.18 -13.09 5.07
N ARG A 250 -3.39 -13.74 4.22
CA ARG A 250 -3.35 -15.20 4.04
C ARG A 250 -1.94 -15.75 4.36
N PRO A 251 -1.42 -15.56 5.59
CA PRO A 251 -0.20 -16.24 5.99
C PRO A 251 -0.43 -17.75 5.99
N ASN A 252 0.42 -18.49 5.27
CA ASN A 252 0.54 -19.94 5.47
C ASN A 252 1.06 -20.25 6.87
#